data_AF-A0A0A0F0K3-F1
#
_entry.id   AF-A0A0A0F0K3-F1
#
_cell.length_a   1.000
_cell.length_b   1.000
_cell.length_c   1.000
_cell.angle_alpha   90.00
_cell.angle_beta   90.00
_cell.angle_gamma   90.00
#
_symmetry.space_group_name_H-M   'P 1'
#
loop_
_entity.id
_entity.type
_entity.pdbx_description
1 polymer ?
#
loop_
_entity_poly.entity_id
_entity_poly.type
_entity_poly.pdbx_seq_one_letter_code
_entity_poly.pdbx_strand_id
1 'polypeptide(L)'
;MLMPEDNVAAHLTARTPAGLQVMARGEDGWCVALDGVHMRCSIYDTRPAICRKFAMAGPYCLDVRADYADRRARGIPLTLY
;
A
#
# COMPACT_ATOMS: atom_id res chain seq x y z
N MET A 1 8.77 -7.48 -2.86
CA MET A 1 10.18 -7.68 -2.43
C MET A 1 10.84 -6.32 -2.38
N LEU A 2 11.72 -6.11 -1.41
CA LEU A 2 12.53 -4.90 -1.29
C LEU A 2 13.81 -5.05 -2.11
N MET A 3 14.21 -3.99 -2.79
CA MET A 3 15.46 -3.92 -3.53
C MET A 3 16.59 -3.44 -2.59
N PRO A 4 17.86 -3.75 -2.88
CA PRO A 4 18.99 -3.35 -2.04
C PRO A 4 19.07 -1.83 -1.78
N GLU A 5 18.58 -1.02 -2.71
CA GLU A 5 18.52 0.44 -2.61
C GLU A 5 17.36 0.98 -1.75
N ASP A 6 16.40 0.14 -1.36
CA ASP A 6 15.27 0.55 -0.54
C ASP A 6 15.70 0.77 0.92
N ASN A 7 15.76 2.03 1.36
CA ASN A 7 16.09 2.39 2.74
C ASN A 7 14.87 2.29 3.67
N VAL A 8 14.54 1.06 4.08
CA VAL A 8 13.43 0.77 5.01
C VAL A 8 13.98 0.33 6.37
N ALA A 9 13.46 0.91 7.45
CA ALA A 9 13.85 0.55 8.81
C ALA A 9 13.61 -0.94 9.11
N ALA A 10 14.54 -1.60 9.80
CA ALA A 10 14.53 -3.05 10.01
C ALA A 10 13.22 -3.58 10.62
N HIS A 11 12.62 -2.85 11.57
CA HIS A 11 11.36 -3.21 12.23
C HIS A 11 10.13 -3.21 11.30
N LEU A 12 10.25 -2.62 10.09
CA LEU A 12 9.20 -2.63 9.06
C LEU A 12 9.42 -3.74 8.02
N THR A 13 10.46 -4.55 8.18
CA THR A 13 10.86 -5.58 7.21
C THR A 13 10.85 -6.97 7.82
N ALA A 14 10.69 -7.98 6.97
CA ALA A 14 10.80 -9.38 7.31
C ALA A 14 11.66 -10.11 6.25
N ARG A 15 12.19 -11.28 6.60
CA ARG A 15 12.84 -12.19 5.64
C ARG A 15 11.93 -13.36 5.32
N THR A 16 11.82 -13.69 4.04
CA THR A 16 11.16 -14.92 3.60
C THR A 16 12.08 -16.14 3.83
N PRO A 17 11.54 -17.37 3.83
CA PRO A 17 12.35 -18.59 3.88
C PRO A 17 13.38 -18.70 2.75
N ALA A 18 13.11 -18.06 1.60
CA ALA A 18 14.02 -17.96 0.47
C ALA A 18 15.10 -16.88 0.63
N GLY A 19 15.19 -16.24 1.81
CA GLY A 19 16.20 -15.22 2.13
C GLY A 19 15.87 -13.81 1.63
N LEU A 20 14.71 -13.59 1.00
CA LEU A 20 14.33 -12.31 0.40
C LEU A 20 13.84 -11.33 1.47
N GLN A 21 14.26 -10.07 1.39
CA GLN A 21 13.73 -9.03 2.25
C GLN A 21 12.40 -8.50 1.69
N VAL A 22 11.39 -8.42 2.54
CA VAL A 22 10.04 -7.97 2.21
C VAL A 22 9.55 -7.02 3.28
N MET A 23 8.50 -6.24 2.98
CA MET A 23 7.78 -5.53 4.02
C MET A 23 7.15 -6.53 4.99
N ALA A 24 7.26 -6.27 6.30
CA ALA A 24 6.54 -7.04 7.30
C ALA A 24 5.03 -6.82 7.15
N ARG A 25 4.26 -7.85 7.48
CA ARG A 25 2.79 -7.81 7.46
C ARG A 25 2.24 -7.87 8.88
N GLY A 26 1.21 -7.07 9.16
CA GLY A 26 0.45 -7.12 10.40
C GLY A 26 -0.52 -8.31 10.42
N GLU A 27 -1.26 -8.44 11.52
CA GLU A 27 -2.29 -9.47 11.70
C GLU A 27 -3.45 -9.33 10.70
N ASP A 28 -3.66 -8.11 10.20
CA ASP A 28 -4.64 -7.77 9.17
C ASP A 28 -4.18 -8.15 7.75
N GLY A 29 -2.97 -8.69 7.59
CA GLY A 29 -2.38 -9.06 6.32
C GLY A 29 -1.83 -7.88 5.51
N TRP A 30 -2.01 -6.64 5.97
CA TRP A 30 -1.46 -5.44 5.35
C TRP A 30 0.00 -5.23 5.75
N CYS A 31 0.70 -4.43 4.96
CA CYS A 31 2.04 -4.00 5.35
C CYS A 31 1.97 -3.16 6.63
N VAL A 32 2.86 -3.42 7.59
CA VAL A 32 2.92 -2.71 8.89
C VAL A 32 3.11 -1.19 8.79
N ALA A 33 3.56 -0.68 7.63
CA ALA A 33 3.68 0.74 7.39
C ALA A 33 2.36 1.42 6.97
N LEU A 34 1.28 0.67 6.76
CA LEU A 34 -0.04 1.20 6.42
C LEU A 34 -0.74 1.74 7.68
N ASP A 35 -1.09 3.01 7.65
CA ASP A 35 -2.03 3.63 8.59
C ASP A 35 -3.45 3.31 8.08
N GLY A 36 -4.08 2.29 8.67
CA GLY A 36 -5.41 1.81 8.27
C GLY A 36 -6.55 2.79 8.60
N VAL A 37 -6.33 3.76 9.49
CA VAL A 37 -7.34 4.77 9.82
C VAL A 37 -7.45 5.80 8.69
N HIS A 38 -6.31 6.26 8.18
CA HIS A 38 -6.26 7.28 7.13
C HIS A 38 -5.98 6.70 5.73
N MET A 39 -5.80 5.37 5.64
CA MET A 39 -5.44 4.64 4.41
C MET A 39 -4.20 5.24 3.71
N ARG A 40 -3.17 5.59 4.47
CA ARG A 40 -1.91 6.17 3.96
C ARG A 40 -0.69 5.38 4.43
N CYS A 41 0.39 5.45 3.67
CA CYS A 41 1.66 4.88 4.12
C CYS A 41 2.36 5.86 5.06
N SER A 42 2.74 5.41 6.26
CA SER A 42 3.45 6.21 7.27
C SER A 42 4.88 6.59 6.84
N ILE A 43 5.51 5.82 5.95
CA ILE A 43 6.85 6.07 5.39
C ILE A 43 6.79 6.66 3.98
N TYR A 44 5.79 7.52 3.70
CA TYR A 44 5.45 7.93 2.33
C TYR A 44 6.65 8.43 1.51
N ASP A 45 7.54 9.22 2.12
CA ASP A 45 8.70 9.84 1.49
C ASP A 45 9.83 8.85 1.19
N THR A 46 9.98 7.84 2.03
CA THR A 46 11.02 6.80 1.93
C THR A 46 10.48 5.47 1.42
N ARG A 47 9.29 5.48 0.81
CA ARG A 47 8.65 4.26 0.27
C ARG A 47 9.59 3.47 -0.64
N PRO A 48 9.55 2.13 -0.57
CA PRO A 48 10.25 1.26 -1.50
C PRO A 48 9.90 1.54 -2.97
N ALA A 49 10.83 1.26 -3.87
CA ALA A 49 10.65 1.39 -5.32
C ALA A 49 9.41 0.65 -5.80
N ILE A 50 9.15 -0.55 -5.27
CA ILE A 50 7.97 -1.35 -5.62
C ILE A 50 6.65 -0.63 -5.28
N CYS A 51 6.62 0.16 -4.20
CA CYS A 51 5.46 0.96 -3.81
C CYS A 51 5.30 2.23 -4.67
N ARG A 52 6.39 2.73 -5.28
CA ARG A 52 6.38 3.90 -6.18
C ARG A 52 6.09 3.53 -7.64
N LYS A 53 6.10 2.24 -7.98
CA LYS A 53 5.83 1.75 -9.33
C LYS A 53 4.45 2.16 -9.86
N PHE A 54 3.50 2.42 -8.95
CA PHE A 54 2.21 2.99 -9.29
C PHE A 54 2.26 4.51 -9.15
N ALA A 55 2.08 5.23 -10.27
CA ALA A 55 1.96 6.67 -10.26
C ALA A 55 0.70 7.10 -9.48
N MET A 56 0.90 7.80 -8.37
CA MET A 56 -0.18 8.45 -7.64
C MET A 56 -0.88 9.46 -8.55
N ALA A 57 -2.22 9.47 -8.53
CA ALA A 57 -3.06 10.29 -9.40
C ALA A 57 -2.87 10.03 -10.92
N GLY A 58 -2.32 8.86 -11.31
CA GLY A 58 -2.38 8.40 -12.70
C GLY A 58 -3.81 8.08 -13.15
N PRO A 59 -4.05 7.83 -14.44
CA PRO A 59 -5.39 7.65 -15.01
C PRO A 59 -6.21 6.58 -14.27
N TYR A 60 -5.63 5.41 -14.03
CA TYR A 60 -6.28 4.32 -13.29
C TYR A 60 -6.63 4.71 -11.84
N CYS A 61 -5.79 5.51 -11.19
CA CYS A 61 -6.05 6.00 -9.84
C CYS A 61 -7.25 6.96 -9.84
N LEU A 62 -7.34 7.85 -10.84
CA LEU A 62 -8.45 8.78 -10.98
C LEU A 62 -9.76 8.04 -11.28
N ASP A 63 -9.73 7.07 -12.18
CA ASP A 63 -10.91 6.25 -12.54
C ASP A 63 -11.47 5.50 -11.33
N VAL A 64 -10.61 4.81 -10.57
CA VAL A 64 -11.05 4.09 -9.35
C VAL A 64 -11.62 5.04 -8.30
N ARG A 65 -11.04 6.25 -8.15
CA ARG A 65 -11.57 7.26 -7.22
C ARG A 65 -12.91 7.82 -7.68
N ALA A 66 -13.10 8.02 -8.98
CA ALA A 66 -14.36 8.46 -9.56
C ALA A 66 -15.46 7.40 -9.36
N ASP A 67 -15.17 6.12 -9.64
CA ASP A 67 -16.08 5.00 -9.39
C ASP A 67 -16.48 4.90 -7.91
N TYR A 68 -15.51 4.99 -7.00
CA TYR A 68 -15.76 4.98 -5.56
C TYR A 68 -16.67 6.15 -5.13
N ALA A 69 -16.38 7.36 -5.61
CA ALA A 69 -17.16 8.55 -5.27
C ALA A 69 -18.61 8.45 -5.78
N ASP A 70 -18.79 7.99 -7.02
CA ASP A 70 -20.10 7.80 -7.65
C ASP A 70 -20.92 6.72 -6.93
N ARG A 71 -20.34 5.56 -6.63
CA ARG A 71 -21.02 4.48 -5.90
C ARG A 71 -21.44 4.93 -4.50
N ARG A 72 -20.59 5.70 -3.82
CA ARG A 72 -20.89 6.29 -2.51
C ARG A 72 -22.00 7.36 -2.60
N ALA A 73 -22.02 8.18 -3.65
CA ALA A 73 -23.09 9.15 -3.88
C ALA A 73 -24.44 8.49 -4.18
N ARG A 74 -24.44 7.35 -4.87
CA ARG A 74 -25.64 6.55 -5.18
C ARG A 74 -26.16 5.71 -4.01
N GLY A 75 -25.47 5.70 -2.87
CA GLY A 75 -25.86 4.90 -1.70
C GLY A 75 -25.72 3.38 -1.91
N ILE A 76 -24.93 2.96 -2.90
CA ILE A 76 -24.72 1.54 -3.20
C ILE A 76 -23.74 0.96 -2.18
N PRO A 77 -24.05 -0.19 -1.55
CA PRO A 77 -23.11 -0.84 -0.65
C PRO A 77 -21.83 -1.23 -1.41
N LEU A 78 -20.70 -0.74 -0.92
CA LEU A 78 -19.38 -1.07 -1.45
C LEU A 78 -18.94 -2.42 -0.87
N THR A 79 -19.09 -3.49 -1.64
CA THR A 79 -18.48 -4.78 -1.29
C THR A 79 -17.00 -4.73 -1.68
N LEU A 80 -16.13 -4.62 -0.68
CA LEU A 80 -14.69 -4.84 -0.84
C LEU A 80 -14.45 -6.35 -0.77
N TYR A 81 -13.95 -6.94 -1.86
CA TYR A 81 -13.61 -8.36 -1.97
C TYR A 81 -12.19 -8.64 -1.46
#